data_AF-A0A136PU18-F1
#
_entry.id   AF-A0A136PU18-F1
#
_cell.length_a   1.000
_cell.length_b   1.000
_cell.length_c   1.000
_cell.angle_alpha   90.00
_cell.angle_beta   90.00
_cell.angle_gamma   90.00
#
_symmetry.space_group_name_H-M   'P 1'
#
loop_
_entity.id
_entity.type
_entity.pdbx_description
1 polymer ?
#
loop_
_entity_poly.entity_id
_entity_poly.type
_entity_poly.pdbx_seq_one_letter_code
_entity_poly.pdbx_strand_id
1 'polypeptide(L)'
;MAAALKDAPLLPQDAAGKALVRRYAAAIDADPTPELLADLGPKLLAALTALGLTPAGRGAKGGAPGGVVAGKLDELRARREQRAGSN
;
A
#
# COMPACT_ATOMS: atom_id res chain seq x y z
N MET A 1 3.52 7.65 -11.26
CA MET A 1 2.31 8.16 -10.54
C MET A 1 1.52 7.01 -9.91
N ALA A 2 1.83 6.68 -8.65
CA ALA A 2 1.30 5.52 -7.91
C ALA A 2 -0.23 5.54 -7.74
N ALA A 3 -0.88 4.40 -8.02
CA ALA A 3 -2.35 4.22 -7.99
C ALA A 3 -2.99 4.59 -6.65
N ALA A 4 -2.27 4.41 -5.53
CA ALA A 4 -2.74 4.71 -4.19
C ALA A 4 -3.14 6.19 -3.94
N LEU A 5 -2.64 7.12 -4.77
CA LEU A 5 -2.97 8.55 -4.65
C LEU A 5 -4.32 8.93 -5.27
N LYS A 6 -4.83 8.10 -6.18
CA LYS A 6 -6.06 8.41 -6.94
C LYS A 6 -7.32 8.23 -6.10
N ASP A 7 -7.35 7.22 -5.22
CA ASP A 7 -8.58 6.79 -4.54
C ASP A 7 -8.73 7.29 -3.09
N ALA A 8 -7.82 8.14 -2.62
CA ALA A 8 -7.82 8.61 -1.25
C ALA A 8 -8.96 9.63 -0.99
N PRO A 9 -9.90 9.39 -0.03
CA PRO A 9 -10.93 10.35 0.34
C PRO A 9 -10.29 11.62 0.91
N LEU A 10 -10.77 12.78 0.46
CA LEU A 10 -10.17 14.09 0.72
C LEU A 10 -11.05 14.89 1.69
N LEU A 11 -10.55 15.21 2.88
CA LEU A 11 -11.05 16.35 3.63
C LEU A 11 -10.31 17.62 3.16
N PRO A 12 -10.92 18.82 3.20
CA PRO A 12 -10.29 20.06 2.74
C PRO A 12 -8.93 20.35 3.41
N GLN A 13 -8.78 19.92 4.66
CA GLN A 13 -7.55 20.02 5.46
C GLN A 13 -6.38 19.14 4.99
N ASP A 14 -6.62 18.19 4.06
CA ASP A 14 -5.60 17.25 3.57
C ASP A 14 -5.00 17.65 2.21
N ALA A 15 -5.48 18.73 1.60
CA ALA A 15 -5.08 19.14 0.25
C ALA A 15 -3.58 19.46 0.17
N ALA A 16 -3.04 20.17 1.17
CA ALA A 16 -1.61 20.48 1.26
C ALA A 16 -0.77 19.21 1.47
N GLY A 17 -1.24 18.29 2.32
CA GLY A 17 -0.58 17.00 2.55
C GLY A 17 -0.51 16.15 1.28
N LYS A 18 -1.60 16.06 0.51
CA LYS A 18 -1.59 15.37 -0.80
C LYS A 18 -0.66 16.02 -1.80
N ALA A 19 -0.62 17.36 -1.87
CA ALA A 19 0.29 18.07 -2.76
C ALA A 19 1.75 17.75 -2.43
N LEU A 20 2.09 17.70 -1.14
CA LEU A 20 3.44 17.34 -0.68
C LEU A 20 3.81 15.90 -1.04
N VAL A 21 2.93 14.94 -0.75
CA VAL A 21 3.15 13.52 -1.11
C VAL A 21 3.35 13.34 -2.61
N ARG A 22 2.56 14.03 -3.45
CA ARG A 22 2.72 13.98 -4.91
C ARG A 22 4.09 14.52 -5.36
N ARG A 23 4.60 15.57 -4.72
CA ARG A 23 5.93 16.13 -5.04
C ARG A 23 7.05 15.17 -4.68
N TYR A 24 7.01 14.56 -3.50
CA TYR A 24 8.01 13.55 -3.10
C TYR A 24 7.97 12.31 -3.99
N ALA A 25 6.76 11.80 -4.30
CA ALA A 25 6.61 10.67 -5.20
C ALA A 25 7.13 11.01 -6.62
N ALA A 26 6.86 12.21 -7.13
CA ALA A 26 7.35 12.63 -8.44
C ALA A 26 8.88 12.78 -8.47
N ALA A 27 9.49 13.30 -7.40
CA ALA A 27 10.95 13.40 -7.30
C ALA A 27 11.62 12.03 -7.29
N ILE A 28 11.07 11.07 -6.54
CA ILE A 28 11.56 9.68 -6.50
C ILE A 28 11.34 8.97 -7.85
N ASP A 29 10.16 9.12 -8.46
CA ASP A 29 9.85 8.52 -9.78
C ASP A 29 10.80 9.07 -10.86
N ALA A 30 11.26 10.32 -10.74
CA ALA A 30 12.13 10.97 -11.72
C ALA A 30 13.60 10.54 -11.59
N ASP A 31 14.10 10.36 -10.37
CA ASP A 31 15.51 10.02 -10.12
C ASP A 31 15.71 9.18 -8.84
N PRO A 32 15.50 7.86 -8.88
CA PRO A 32 15.51 7.00 -7.69
C PRO A 32 16.93 6.63 -7.22
N THR A 33 17.77 7.64 -6.95
CA THR A 33 19.11 7.43 -6.38
C THR A 33 19.04 6.95 -4.93
N PRO A 34 20.03 6.17 -4.45
CA PRO A 34 20.09 5.74 -3.05
C PRO A 34 20.03 6.91 -2.06
N GLU A 35 20.69 8.02 -2.36
CA GLU A 35 20.73 9.22 -1.53
C GLU A 35 19.37 9.90 -1.47
N LEU A 36 18.67 10.04 -2.62
CA LEU A 36 17.34 10.62 -2.67
C LEU A 36 16.31 9.72 -1.96
N LEU A 37 16.42 8.40 -2.12
CA LEU A 37 15.56 7.44 -1.44
C LEU A 37 15.79 7.45 0.09
N ALA A 38 17.03 7.59 0.55
CA ALA A 38 17.35 7.70 1.97
C ALA A 38 16.76 8.98 2.59
N ASP A 39 16.73 10.08 1.85
CA ASP A 39 16.16 11.35 2.34
C ASP A 39 14.63 11.42 2.21
N LEU A 40 14.09 11.18 1.01
CA LEU A 40 12.67 11.37 0.71
C LEU A 40 11.82 10.16 1.09
N GLY A 41 12.38 8.95 1.13
CA GLY A 41 11.65 7.72 1.48
C GLY A 41 10.97 7.81 2.85
N PRO A 42 11.71 8.13 3.94
CA PRO A 42 11.12 8.31 5.26
C PRO A 42 10.10 9.46 5.32
N LYS A 43 10.36 10.58 4.64
CA LYS A 43 9.46 11.75 4.61
C LYS A 43 8.14 11.44 3.89
N LEU A 44 8.23 10.72 2.77
CA LEU A 44 7.08 10.25 2.02
C LEU A 44 6.26 9.26 2.86
N LEU A 45 6.92 8.30 3.51
CA LEU A 45 6.25 7.33 4.37
C LEU A 45 5.53 8.00 5.56
N ALA A 46 6.16 8.99 6.19
CA ALA A 46 5.56 9.77 7.27
C ALA A 46 4.31 10.53 6.80
N ALA A 47 4.40 11.21 5.65
CA ALA A 47 3.28 11.95 5.08
C ALA A 47 2.12 11.02 4.65
N LEU A 48 2.43 9.87 4.05
CA LEU A 48 1.43 8.84 3.73
C LEU A 48 0.76 8.27 4.97
N THR A 49 1.52 8.09 6.06
CA THR A 49 0.99 7.60 7.34
C THR A 49 0.07 8.62 7.99
N ALA A 50 0.46 9.89 8.01
CA ALA A 50 -0.37 10.98 8.51
C ALA A 50 -1.70 11.12 7.75
N LEU A 51 -1.70 10.84 6.44
CA LEU A 51 -2.90 10.84 5.59
C LEU A 51 -3.71 9.53 5.66
N GLY A 52 -3.32 8.56 6.49
CA GLY A 52 -4.02 7.26 6.57
C GLY A 52 -3.88 6.41 5.29
N LEU A 53 -2.87 6.65 4.45
CA LEU A 53 -2.65 5.91 3.21
C LEU A 53 -1.85 4.63 3.42
N THR A 54 -1.27 4.43 4.60
CA THR A 54 -0.58 3.20 5.01
C THR A 54 -1.44 2.38 6.00
N PRO A 55 -1.25 1.06 6.12
CA PRO A 55 -1.91 0.25 7.15
C PRO A 55 -1.69 0.81 8.57
N ALA A 56 -0.46 1.24 8.87
CA ALA A 56 -0.11 1.90 10.12
C ALA A 56 -0.90 3.21 10.31
N GLY A 57 -1.01 4.03 9.26
CA GLY A 57 -1.77 5.28 9.28
C GLY A 57 -3.29 5.08 9.46
N ARG A 58 -3.83 3.95 8.97
CA ARG A 58 -5.24 3.57 9.20
C ARG A 58 -5.50 2.97 10.58
N GLY A 59 -4.48 2.87 11.44
CA GLY A 59 -4.61 2.26 12.76
C GLY A 59 -4.84 0.74 12.71
N ALA A 60 -4.49 0.07 11.61
CA ALA A 60 -4.58 -1.39 11.52
C ALA A 60 -3.48 -2.04 12.37
N LYS A 61 -3.78 -2.32 13.64
CA LYS A 61 -2.93 -3.15 14.51
C LYS A 61 -3.12 -4.63 14.16
N GLY A 62 -2.22 -5.18 13.33
CA GLY A 62 -2.21 -6.62 13.03
C GLY A 62 -3.41 -7.06 12.18
N GLY A 63 -3.23 -8.10 11.38
CA GLY A 63 -4.25 -8.55 10.45
C GLY A 63 -5.59 -8.86 11.13
N ALA A 64 -6.65 -8.24 10.64
CA ALA A 64 -7.97 -8.85 10.78
C ALA A 64 -7.92 -10.20 10.03
N PRO A 65 -8.39 -11.32 10.63
CA PRO A 65 -8.45 -12.59 9.95
C PRO A 65 -9.31 -12.41 8.70
N GLY A 66 -8.68 -12.54 7.53
CA GLY A 66 -9.33 -12.40 6.24
C GLY A 66 -10.35 -13.49 6.03
N GLY A 67 -11.56 -13.32 6.57
CA GLY A 67 -12.70 -14.22 6.45
C GLY A 67 -13.27 -14.38 5.04
N VAL A 68 -12.58 -13.87 4.00
CA VAL A 68 -13.01 -14.02 2.61
C VAL A 68 -11.87 -14.48 1.68
N VAL A 69 -10.59 -14.34 2.08
CA VAL A 69 -9.44 -14.75 1.25
C VAL A 69 -8.94 -16.16 1.59
N ALA A 70 -9.17 -16.63 2.83
CA ALA A 70 -8.86 -18.01 3.22
C ALA A 70 -9.55 -19.03 2.30
N GLY A 71 -10.85 -18.84 2.00
CA GLY A 71 -11.61 -19.74 1.13
C GLY A 71 -11.07 -19.89 -0.28
N LYS A 72 -10.53 -18.82 -0.89
CA LYS A 72 -9.95 -18.90 -2.25
C LYS A 72 -8.61 -19.66 -2.28
N LEU A 73 -7.80 -19.53 -1.23
CA LEU A 73 -6.53 -20.28 -1.15
C LEU A 73 -6.78 -21.74 -0.80
N ASP A 74 -7.78 -22.02 0.05
CA ASP A 74 -8.20 -23.38 0.39
C ASP A 74 -8.81 -24.09 -0.83
N GLU A 75 -9.65 -23.41 -1.63
CA GLU A 75 -10.12 -23.93 -2.93
C GLU A 75 -8.96 -24.22 -3.89
N LEU A 76 -7.95 -23.35 -3.93
CA LEU A 76 -6.79 -23.55 -4.79
C LEU A 76 -5.93 -24.74 -4.35
N ARG A 77 -5.80 -24.99 -3.04
CA ARG A 77 -5.11 -26.16 -2.48
C ARG A 77 -5.88 -27.45 -2.77
N ALA A 78 -7.20 -27.46 -2.52
CA ALA A 78 -8.05 -28.60 -2.81
C ALA A 78 -8.01 -28.98 -4.32
N ARG A 79 -8.03 -27.99 -5.22
CA ARG A 79 -7.87 -28.23 -6.67
C ARG A 79 -6.52 -28.84 -7.06
N ARG A 80 -5.45 -28.53 -6.32
CA ARG A 80 -4.11 -29.10 -6.59
C ARG A 80 -4.02 -30.53 -6.09
N GLU A 81 -4.57 -30.82 -4.92
CA GLU A 81 -4.64 -32.19 -4.37
C GLU A 81 -5.47 -33.11 -5.26
N GLN A 82 -6.61 -32.66 -5.77
CA GLN A 82 -7.43 -33.42 -6.72
C GLN A 82 -6.71 -33.71 -8.05
N ARG A 83 -5.81 -32.83 -8.49
CA ARG A 83 -4.98 -33.05 -9.70
C ARG A 83 -3.79 -33.96 -9.44
N ALA A 84 -3.23 -33.94 -8.24
CA ALA A 84 -2.09 -34.77 -7.87
C ALA A 84 -2.48 -36.22 -7.56
N GLY A 85 -3.73 -36.48 -7.13
CA GLY A 85 -4.23 -37.83 -6.82
C GLY A 85 -4.90 -38.56 -7.98
N SER A 86 -4.87 -38.03 -9.21
CA SER A 86 -5.53 -38.62 -10.38
C SER A 86 -4.54 -39.08 -11.46
N ASN A 87 -3.31 -39.41 -11.07
CA ASN A 87 -2.29 -40.11 -11.86
C ASN A 87 -1.57 -41.12 -10.97
#